data_AF-A0A2M7A3M9-F1
#
_entry.id   AF-A0A2M7A3M9-F1
#
_cell.length_a   1.000
_cell.length_b   1.000
_cell.length_c   1.000
_cell.angle_alpha   90.00
_cell.angle_beta   90.00
_cell.angle_gamma   90.00
#
_symmetry.space_group_name_H-M   'P 1'
#
loop_
_entity.id
_entity.type
_entity.pdbx_description
1 polymer ?
#
loop_
_entity_poly.entity_id
_entity_poly.type
_entity_poly.pdbx_seq_one_letter_code
_entity_poly.pdbx_strand_id
1 'polypeptide(L)'
;MQKLYVIDPITRIEGHLAIEVMVDKGIVKEAKSSGTLFRGFELILKGRDPRDANRLTQRICGVCPASHATASALGLDSAFGLSDKIPDNGRIIRNLILGANFLQSHILHFYHLAALDYVDVSSAIGEVAPFVPRYEGDYRLPS
;
A
#
# COMPACT_ATOMS: atom_id res chain seq x y z
N MET A 1 -22.77 21.28 14.77
CA MET A 1 -23.58 20.04 14.80
C MET A 1 -22.64 18.95 14.37
N GLN A 2 -22.52 17.87 15.14
CA GLN A 2 -21.62 16.77 14.81
C GLN A 2 -22.17 16.00 13.61
N LYS A 3 -21.31 15.72 12.63
CA LYS A 3 -21.67 14.96 11.43
C LYS A 3 -20.69 13.82 11.21
N LEU A 4 -21.23 12.63 10.97
CA LEU A 4 -20.48 11.45 10.58
C LEU A 4 -20.30 11.46 9.06
N TYR A 5 -19.08 11.27 8.60
CA TYR A 5 -18.75 10.97 7.21
C TYR A 5 -18.17 9.57 7.12
N VAL A 6 -18.60 8.82 6.11
CA VAL A 6 -18.11 7.48 5.80
C VAL A 6 -17.53 7.52 4.39
N ILE A 7 -16.26 7.12 4.26
CA ILE A 7 -15.55 7.02 2.99
C ILE A 7 -15.20 5.55 2.79
N ASP A 8 -16.01 4.88 1.99
CA ASP A 8 -15.84 3.48 1.60
C ASP A 8 -16.29 3.33 0.13
N PRO A 9 -15.37 3.09 -0.82
CA PRO A 9 -13.94 2.80 -0.61
C PRO A 9 -13.07 4.06 -0.49
N ILE A 10 -11.98 3.97 0.28
CA ILE A 10 -10.80 4.81 0.02
C ILE A 10 -10.14 4.33 -1.27
N THR A 11 -10.05 5.21 -2.25
CA THR A 11 -9.48 4.90 -3.57
C THR A 11 -8.00 5.33 -3.66
N ARG A 12 -7.32 4.95 -4.76
CA ARG A 12 -5.89 5.23 -5.01
C ARG A 12 -4.96 4.71 -3.90
N ILE A 13 -5.33 3.59 -3.29
CA ILE A 13 -4.50 2.83 -2.36
C ILE A 13 -4.45 1.37 -2.83
N GLU A 14 -3.61 0.56 -2.18
CA GLU A 14 -3.71 -0.89 -2.28
C GLU A 14 -4.64 -1.43 -1.19
N GLY A 15 -5.44 -2.44 -1.53
CA GLY A 15 -6.33 -3.12 -0.58
C GLY A 15 -7.70 -2.47 -0.44
N HIS A 16 -8.36 -2.79 0.67
CA HIS A 16 -9.73 -2.38 0.97
C HIS A 16 -9.76 -1.67 2.32
N LEU A 17 -10.02 -0.36 2.30
CA LEU A 17 -10.01 0.49 3.47
C LEU A 17 -11.29 1.34 3.50
N ALA A 18 -11.95 1.31 4.65
CA ALA A 18 -13.02 2.23 4.99
C ALA A 18 -12.56 3.18 6.10
N ILE A 19 -12.89 4.46 5.96
CA ILE A 19 -12.62 5.50 6.96
C ILE A 19 -13.94 6.13 7.39
N GLU A 20 -14.16 6.17 8.70
CA GLU A 20 -15.27 6.90 9.32
C GLU A 20 -14.69 8.09 10.09
N VAL A 21 -15.23 9.30 9.89
CA VAL A 21 -14.80 10.50 10.63
C VAL A 21 -15.99 11.25 11.21
N MET A 22 -15.91 11.57 12.51
CA MET A 22 -16.83 12.45 13.19
C MET A 22 -16.28 13.88 13.15
N VAL A 23 -17.00 14.78 12.50
CA VAL A 23 -16.60 16.19 12.32
C VAL A 23 -17.51 17.10 13.13
N ASP A 24 -16.91 17.99 13.92
CA ASP A 24 -17.61 19.09 14.60
C ASP A 24 -16.93 20.43 14.30
N LYS A 25 -17.70 21.36 13.75
CA LYS A 25 -17.22 22.71 13.36
C LYS A 25 -15.95 22.63 12.48
N GLY A 26 -16.02 21.82 11.42
CA GLY A 26 -14.91 21.62 10.48
C GLY A 26 -13.71 20.85 11.01
N ILE A 27 -13.74 20.35 12.25
CA ILE A 27 -12.62 19.66 12.88
C ILE A 27 -12.99 18.19 13.12
N VAL A 28 -12.14 17.28 12.65
CA VAL A 28 -12.24 15.85 12.97
C VAL A 28 -12.03 15.65 14.47
N LYS A 29 -13.02 15.06 15.16
CA LYS A 29 -12.97 14.74 16.59
C LYS A 29 -12.64 13.27 16.84
N GLU A 30 -13.06 12.40 15.95
CA GLU A 30 -12.79 10.95 16.00
C GLU A 30 -12.64 10.44 14.57
N ALA A 31 -11.76 9.46 14.39
CA ALA A 31 -11.59 8.74 13.15
C ALA A 31 -11.45 7.23 13.42
N LYS A 32 -12.09 6.40 12.59
CA LYS A 32 -11.93 4.94 12.60
C LYS A 32 -11.38 4.48 11.26
N SER A 33 -10.46 3.52 11.34
CA SER A 33 -9.83 2.89 10.17
C SER A 33 -10.16 1.41 10.18
N SER A 34 -10.78 0.94 9.11
CA SER A 34 -11.23 -0.45 8.98
C SER A 34 -10.69 -1.09 7.70
N GLY A 35 -9.83 -2.08 7.86
CA GLY A 35 -9.41 -2.96 6.78
C GLY A 35 -10.47 -4.05 6.57
N THR A 36 -11.16 -4.03 5.44
CA THR A 36 -12.37 -4.85 5.22
C THR A 36 -12.11 -6.18 4.50
N LEU A 37 -10.83 -6.53 4.26
CA LEU A 37 -10.41 -7.78 3.62
C LEU A 37 -9.41 -8.54 4.49
N PHE A 38 -9.66 -9.85 4.67
CA PHE A 38 -8.73 -10.78 5.31
C PHE A 38 -8.47 -12.00 4.40
N ARG A 39 -7.20 -12.42 4.30
CA ARG A 39 -6.79 -13.61 3.50
C ARG A 39 -6.08 -14.70 4.30
N GLY A 40 -5.57 -14.39 5.50
CA GLY A 40 -4.96 -15.40 6.39
C GLY A 40 -3.68 -16.07 5.89
N PHE A 41 -2.76 -15.34 5.25
CA PHE A 41 -1.48 -15.91 4.76
C PHE A 41 -0.70 -16.67 5.83
N GLU A 42 -0.68 -16.19 7.06
CA GLU A 42 0.01 -16.85 8.18
C GLU A 42 -0.61 -18.21 8.52
N LEU A 43 -1.94 -18.32 8.40
CA LEU A 43 -2.65 -19.61 8.57
C LEU A 43 -2.30 -20.57 7.43
N ILE A 44 -2.23 -20.05 6.18
CA ILE A 44 -1.86 -20.84 5.00
C ILE A 44 -0.44 -21.41 5.13
N LEU A 45 0.47 -20.70 5.80
CA LEU A 45 1.86 -21.13 5.98
C LEU A 45 2.03 -22.27 7.00
N LYS A 46 1.10 -22.45 7.93
CA LYS A 46 1.24 -23.47 8.99
C LYS A 46 1.35 -24.88 8.39
N GLY A 47 2.35 -25.63 8.84
CA GLY A 47 2.60 -27.01 8.41
C GLY A 47 3.22 -27.16 7.01
N ARG A 48 3.52 -26.07 6.31
CA ARG A 48 4.24 -26.11 5.03
C ARG A 48 5.75 -26.19 5.23
N ASP A 49 6.45 -26.59 4.18
CA ASP A 49 7.90 -26.47 4.12
C ASP A 49 8.29 -24.98 4.24
N PRO A 50 9.20 -24.60 5.16
CA PRO A 50 9.61 -23.20 5.33
C PRO A 50 10.10 -22.54 4.03
N ARG A 51 10.67 -23.31 3.09
CA ARG A 51 11.19 -22.79 1.82
C ARG A 51 10.09 -22.28 0.88
N ASP A 52 8.84 -22.71 1.08
CA ASP A 52 7.69 -22.21 0.32
C ASP A 52 7.26 -20.81 0.79
N ALA A 53 7.64 -20.40 2.00
CA ALA A 53 7.20 -19.16 2.61
C ALA A 53 7.49 -17.95 1.72
N ASN A 54 8.69 -17.87 1.12
CA ASN A 54 9.09 -16.75 0.28
C ASN A 54 8.14 -16.55 -0.92
N ARG A 55 7.77 -17.63 -1.60
CA ARG A 55 6.87 -17.58 -2.75
C ARG A 55 5.46 -17.19 -2.32
N LEU A 56 4.98 -17.70 -1.19
CA LEU A 56 3.63 -17.44 -0.71
C LEU A 56 3.49 -16.03 -0.15
N THR A 57 4.42 -15.57 0.69
CA THR A 57 4.35 -14.24 1.32
C THR A 57 4.52 -13.11 0.31
N GLN A 58 5.24 -13.33 -0.80
CA GLN A 58 5.31 -12.35 -1.89
C GLN A 58 3.91 -12.00 -2.44
N ARG A 59 2.90 -12.87 -2.30
CA ARG A 59 1.53 -12.62 -2.73
C ARG A 59 0.68 -11.92 -1.69
N ILE A 60 1.24 -11.56 -0.53
CA ILE A 60 0.56 -10.69 0.43
C ILE A 60 0.24 -9.35 -0.24
N CYS A 61 1.17 -8.74 -0.98
CA CYS A 61 0.90 -7.49 -1.67
C CYS A 61 1.57 -7.45 -3.04
N GLY A 62 0.81 -7.06 -4.07
CA GLY A 62 1.31 -6.89 -5.44
C GLY A 62 2.02 -5.54 -5.68
N VAL A 63 1.83 -4.55 -4.80
CA VAL A 63 2.49 -3.25 -4.87
C VAL A 63 3.88 -3.28 -4.20
N CYS A 64 4.02 -3.95 -3.06
CA CYS A 64 5.31 -4.15 -2.36
C CYS A 64 5.77 -5.62 -2.27
N PRO A 65 5.75 -6.39 -3.38
CA PRO A 65 6.02 -7.83 -3.33
C PRO A 65 7.47 -8.14 -2.95
N ALA A 66 8.43 -7.29 -3.38
CA ALA A 66 9.85 -7.50 -3.09
C ALA A 66 10.15 -7.38 -1.59
N SER A 67 9.42 -6.51 -0.86
CA SER A 67 9.58 -6.36 0.59
C SER A 67 9.17 -7.63 1.34
N HIS A 68 8.03 -8.23 1.00
CA HIS A 68 7.61 -9.50 1.60
C HIS A 68 8.55 -10.66 1.27
N ALA A 69 9.01 -10.75 0.02
CA ALA A 69 9.99 -11.74 -0.39
C ALA A 69 11.31 -11.56 0.38
N THR A 70 11.80 -10.33 0.49
CA THR A 70 13.05 -10.01 1.22
C THR A 70 12.92 -10.36 2.70
N ALA A 71 11.83 -9.94 3.35
CA ALA A 71 11.57 -10.26 4.75
C ALA A 71 11.52 -11.78 5.00
N SER A 72 10.84 -12.53 4.13
CA SER A 72 10.78 -13.98 4.23
C SER A 72 12.15 -14.63 4.01
N ALA A 73 12.94 -14.17 3.04
CA ALA A 73 14.28 -14.69 2.81
C ALA A 73 15.19 -14.45 4.02
N LEU A 74 15.19 -13.23 4.58
CA LEU A 74 15.98 -12.91 5.78
C LEU A 74 15.53 -13.73 7.01
N GLY A 75 14.21 -13.95 7.16
CA GLY A 75 13.67 -14.81 8.20
C GLY A 75 14.14 -16.27 8.08
N LEU A 76 14.16 -16.81 6.87
CA LEU A 76 14.68 -18.17 6.62
C LEU A 76 16.20 -18.24 6.82
N ASP A 77 16.95 -17.25 6.34
CA ASP A 77 18.40 -17.21 6.55
C ASP A 77 18.74 -17.21 8.05
N SER A 78 18.01 -16.45 8.85
CA SER A 78 18.15 -16.44 10.31
C SER A 78 17.78 -17.79 10.92
N ALA A 79 16.61 -18.35 10.56
CA ALA A 79 16.12 -19.62 11.11
C ALA A 79 17.05 -20.80 10.82
N PHE A 80 17.74 -20.79 9.67
CA PHE A 80 18.69 -21.84 9.28
C PHE A 80 20.16 -21.53 9.63
N GLY A 81 20.45 -20.42 10.32
CA GLY A 81 21.83 -20.06 10.69
C GLY A 81 22.72 -19.79 9.47
N LEU A 82 22.15 -19.14 8.45
CA LEU A 82 22.78 -18.80 7.17
C LEU A 82 23.03 -17.30 7.00
N SER A 83 22.63 -16.44 7.95
CA SER A 83 22.74 -14.98 7.83
C SER A 83 24.13 -14.49 7.41
N ASP A 84 25.19 -15.07 7.97
CA ASP A 84 26.59 -14.71 7.67
C ASP A 84 27.22 -15.57 6.56
N LYS A 85 26.44 -16.46 5.94
CA LYS A 85 26.88 -17.41 4.92
C LYS A 85 26.37 -17.05 3.53
N ILE A 86 25.59 -15.98 3.40
CA ILE A 86 25.10 -15.50 2.12
C ILE A 86 26.28 -14.93 1.31
N PRO A 87 26.56 -15.44 0.10
CA PRO A 87 27.62 -14.88 -0.74
C PRO A 87 27.37 -13.40 -1.03
N ASP A 88 28.44 -12.61 -1.14
CA ASP A 88 28.32 -11.16 -1.39
C ASP A 88 27.47 -10.83 -2.60
N ASN A 89 27.64 -11.57 -3.70
CA ASN A 89 26.83 -11.40 -4.91
C ASN A 89 25.34 -11.63 -4.63
N GLY A 90 24.99 -12.60 -3.76
CA GLY A 90 23.61 -12.86 -3.35
C GLY A 90 23.02 -11.70 -2.55
N ARG A 91 23.78 -11.15 -1.60
CA ARG A 91 23.38 -9.95 -0.83
C ARG A 91 23.22 -8.73 -1.74
N ILE A 92 24.16 -8.50 -2.65
CA ILE A 92 24.12 -7.38 -3.60
C ILE A 92 22.89 -7.46 -4.50
N ILE A 93 22.59 -8.63 -5.08
CA ILE A 93 21.39 -8.82 -5.93
C ILE A 93 20.11 -8.54 -5.15
N ARG A 94 20.00 -9.02 -3.90
CA ARG A 94 18.84 -8.73 -3.03
C ARG A 94 18.67 -7.23 -2.80
N ASN A 95 19.76 -6.51 -2.53
CA ASN A 95 19.74 -5.06 -2.36
C ASN A 95 19.33 -4.32 -3.64
N LEU A 96 19.84 -4.74 -4.80
CA LEU A 96 19.48 -4.15 -6.09
C LEU A 96 17.99 -4.34 -6.40
N ILE A 97 17.45 -5.55 -6.17
CA ILE A 97 16.02 -5.84 -6.38
C ILE A 97 15.14 -4.99 -5.46
N LEU A 98 15.46 -4.94 -4.16
CA LEU A 98 14.69 -4.15 -3.20
C LEU A 98 14.78 -2.66 -3.49
N GLY A 99 15.97 -2.15 -3.83
CA GLY A 99 16.17 -0.76 -4.22
C GLY A 99 15.41 -0.37 -5.49
N ALA A 100 15.42 -1.24 -6.50
CA ALA A 100 14.65 -1.02 -7.72
C ALA A 100 13.13 -0.98 -7.46
N ASN A 101 12.61 -1.90 -6.63
CA ASN A 101 11.20 -1.86 -6.24
C ASN A 101 10.86 -0.61 -5.42
N PHE A 102 11.76 -0.15 -4.55
CA PHE A 102 11.57 1.09 -3.78
C PHE A 102 11.39 2.30 -4.70
N LEU A 103 12.31 2.48 -5.67
CA LEU A 103 12.24 3.58 -6.63
C LEU A 103 10.94 3.52 -7.46
N GLN A 104 10.62 2.35 -8.02
CA GLN A 104 9.40 2.16 -8.80
C GLN A 104 8.14 2.44 -7.96
N SER A 105 8.09 1.94 -6.73
CA SER A 105 6.95 2.13 -5.82
C SER A 105 6.74 3.60 -5.46
N HIS A 106 7.81 4.36 -5.19
CA HIS A 106 7.71 5.76 -4.79
C HIS A 106 7.31 6.67 -5.94
N ILE A 107 7.85 6.43 -7.14
CA ILE A 107 7.44 7.16 -8.35
C ILE A 107 5.95 6.89 -8.64
N LEU A 108 5.53 5.62 -8.57
CA LEU A 108 4.13 5.24 -8.75
C LEU A 108 3.24 5.92 -7.71
N HIS A 109 3.60 5.84 -6.42
CA HIS A 109 2.84 6.45 -5.35
C HIS A 109 2.68 7.95 -5.56
N PHE A 110 3.78 8.65 -5.86
CA PHE A 110 3.75 10.10 -6.05
C PHE A 110 2.80 10.49 -7.18
N TYR A 111 2.96 9.94 -8.38
CA TYR A 111 2.21 10.38 -9.56
C TYR A 111 0.81 9.78 -9.67
N HIS A 112 0.68 8.48 -9.43
CA HIS A 112 -0.58 7.77 -9.70
C HIS A 112 -1.50 7.70 -8.49
N LEU A 113 -0.93 7.76 -7.27
CA LEU A 113 -1.73 7.64 -6.05
C LEU A 113 -1.96 9.01 -5.42
N ALA A 114 -0.92 9.80 -5.13
CA ALA A 114 -1.06 11.02 -4.33
C ALA A 114 -1.27 12.31 -5.13
N ALA A 115 -0.70 12.45 -6.34
CA ALA A 115 -0.68 13.74 -7.05
C ALA A 115 -2.08 14.32 -7.32
N LEU A 116 -3.09 13.47 -7.56
CA LEU A 116 -4.46 13.91 -7.83
C LEU A 116 -5.20 14.47 -6.60
N ASP A 117 -4.62 14.37 -5.40
CA ASP A 117 -5.10 15.10 -4.22
C ASP A 117 -4.69 16.58 -4.26
N TYR A 118 -3.69 16.93 -5.07
CA TYR A 118 -3.06 18.26 -5.09
C TYR A 118 -3.11 18.94 -6.46
N VAL A 119 -3.38 18.19 -7.54
CA VAL A 119 -3.33 18.67 -8.92
C VAL A 119 -4.67 18.49 -9.60
N ASP A 120 -5.29 19.60 -9.99
CA ASP A 120 -6.43 19.59 -10.91
C ASP A 120 -5.93 19.53 -12.36
N VAL A 121 -5.89 18.33 -12.93
CA VAL A 121 -5.45 18.11 -14.31
C VAL A 121 -6.34 18.82 -15.33
N SER A 122 -7.65 18.89 -15.09
CA SER A 122 -8.59 19.53 -16.02
C SER A 122 -8.36 21.04 -16.14
N SER A 123 -7.88 21.67 -15.06
CA SER A 123 -7.49 23.09 -15.09
C SER A 123 -6.29 23.37 -16.00
N ALA A 124 -5.43 22.38 -16.23
CA ALA A 124 -4.21 22.51 -17.02
C ALA A 124 -4.40 22.16 -18.51
N ILE A 125 -5.20 21.13 -18.81
CA ILE A 125 -5.31 20.58 -20.18
C ILE A 125 -6.75 20.51 -20.71
N GLY A 126 -7.72 21.07 -19.98
CA GLY A 126 -9.14 20.98 -20.31
C GLY A 126 -9.77 19.64 -19.93
N GLU A 127 -11.04 19.48 -20.29
CA GLU A 127 -11.81 18.26 -20.05
C GLU A 127 -11.40 17.14 -21.00
N VAL A 128 -10.46 16.30 -20.56
CA VAL A 128 -9.94 15.18 -21.36
C VAL A 128 -10.04 13.88 -20.58
N ALA A 129 -10.54 12.82 -21.22
CA ALA A 129 -10.53 11.47 -20.66
C ALA A 129 -9.08 11.00 -20.40
N PRO A 130 -8.78 10.32 -19.28
CA PRO A 130 -9.70 9.72 -18.31
C PRO A 130 -10.04 10.61 -17.09
N PHE A 131 -9.69 11.91 -17.12
CA PHE A 131 -9.89 12.82 -15.97
C PHE A 131 -11.33 13.34 -15.85
N VAL A 132 -12.20 12.97 -16.78
CA VAL A 132 -13.65 13.23 -16.81
C VAL A 132 -14.38 11.94 -17.22
N PRO A 133 -15.54 11.61 -16.61
CA PRO A 133 -16.23 12.37 -15.56
C PRO A 133 -15.50 12.31 -14.21
N ARG A 134 -15.58 13.41 -13.44
CA ARG A 134 -15.04 13.52 -12.07
C ARG A 134 -16.12 13.95 -11.11
N TYR A 135 -15.88 13.77 -9.81
CA TYR A 135 -16.73 14.40 -8.79
C TYR A 135 -16.48 15.91 -8.81
N GLU A 136 -17.54 16.71 -8.91
CA GLU A 136 -17.46 18.16 -8.77
C GLU A 136 -17.80 18.57 -7.33
N GLY A 137 -16.90 19.32 -6.68
CA GLY A 137 -17.10 19.80 -5.31
C GLY A 137 -15.82 20.31 -4.66
N ASP A 138 -15.95 20.88 -3.45
CA ASP A 138 -14.79 21.14 -2.59
C ASP A 138 -14.27 19.81 -2.03
N TYR A 139 -13.06 19.44 -2.40
CA TYR A 139 -12.42 18.18 -1.99
C TYR A 139 -11.94 18.21 -0.52
N ARG A 140 -12.09 19.34 0.17
CA ARG A 140 -11.81 19.46 1.61
C ARG A 140 -13.04 19.01 2.41
N LEU A 141 -12.82 18.48 3.61
CA LEU A 141 -13.92 18.18 4.53
C LEU A 141 -14.72 19.48 4.79
N PRO A 142 -16.06 19.45 4.71
CA PRO A 142 -16.87 20.65 4.91
C PRO A 142 -16.58 21.29 6.28
N SER A 143 -16.32 22.59 6.27
CA SER A 143 -16.25 23.44 7.46
C SER A 143 -17.55 23.44 8.25
#